data_AF-A0A966SZ46-F1
#
_entry.id   AF-A0A966SZ46-F1
#
_cell.length_a   1.000
_cell.length_b   1.000
_cell.length_c   1.000
_cell.angle_alpha   90.00
_cell.angle_beta   90.00
_cell.angle_gamma   90.00
#
_symmetry.space_group_name_H-M   'P 1'
#
loop_
_entity.id
_entity.type
_entity.pdbx_description
1 polymer ?
#
loop_
_entity_poly.entity_id
_entity_poly.type
_entity_poly.pdbx_seq_one_letter_code
_entity_poly.pdbx_strand_id
1 'polypeptide(L)'
;MTPSDPGHVPAAGSGASRPSNLAPLNALPPRTYLREVGDRLARNRTAMVGLAFILALVVLGISTPWVAPFDYAKGSLLAANRPPNAVNWLGTDALGRDTLSRLMWGGRVSLTVAIGAQLIVVLIGVTLGLI
;
A
#
# COMPACT_ATOMS: atom_id res chain seq x y z
N MET A 1 35.79 3.13 75.38
CA MET A 1 35.25 1.83 74.93
C MET A 1 33.74 1.97 74.91
N THR A 2 33.00 1.93 73.81
CA THR A 2 33.28 1.84 72.37
C THR A 2 32.02 2.41 71.69
N PRO A 3 32.16 3.15 70.58
CA PRO A 3 31.03 3.67 69.80
C PRO A 3 30.10 2.54 69.34
N SER A 4 28.80 2.77 69.45
CA SER A 4 27.74 1.96 68.84
C SER A 4 27.87 2.01 67.32
N ASP A 5 28.42 0.93 66.77
CA ASP A 5 28.55 0.61 65.35
C ASP A 5 27.18 0.61 64.65
N PRO A 6 26.91 1.54 63.70
CA PRO A 6 25.72 1.45 62.86
C PRO A 6 25.95 0.40 61.78
N GLY A 7 25.21 -0.70 61.89
CA GLY A 7 25.01 -1.76 60.90
C GLY A 7 25.81 -1.63 59.61
N HIS A 8 26.90 -2.38 59.53
CA HIS A 8 27.61 -2.68 58.30
C HIS A 8 26.63 -3.33 57.31
N VAL A 9 26.10 -2.54 56.37
CA VAL A 9 25.37 -3.06 55.21
C VAL A 9 26.42 -3.81 54.38
N PRO A 10 26.32 -5.14 54.20
CA PRO A 10 27.26 -5.86 53.35
C PRO A 10 27.08 -5.33 51.93
N ALA A 11 28.17 -4.78 51.38
CA ALA A 11 28.27 -4.42 49.98
C ALA A 11 28.02 -5.68 49.14
N ALA A 12 26.78 -5.82 48.67
CA ALA A 12 26.39 -6.90 47.77
C ALA A 12 27.17 -6.76 46.46
N GLY A 13 28.26 -7.53 46.39
CA GLY A 13 28.84 -8.11 45.19
C GLY A 13 28.74 -7.26 43.92
N SER A 14 29.75 -6.41 43.73
CA SER A 14 30.17 -5.92 42.42
C SER A 14 30.71 -7.07 41.55
N GLY A 15 29.84 -8.00 41.15
CA GLY A 15 30.22 -9.26 40.50
C GLY A 15 29.31 -9.68 39.35
N ALA A 16 28.42 -8.82 38.85
CA ALA A 16 27.78 -9.05 37.57
C ALA A 16 28.74 -8.53 36.48
N SER A 17 29.59 -9.43 35.99
CA SER A 17 30.39 -9.27 34.79
C SER A 17 29.50 -8.84 33.63
N ARG A 18 29.32 -7.53 33.47
CA ARG A 18 28.77 -6.95 32.24
C ARG A 18 29.72 -7.41 31.13
N PRO A 19 29.26 -8.17 30.13
CA PRO A 19 30.14 -8.55 29.02
C PRO A 19 30.62 -7.25 28.37
N SER A 20 31.90 -6.92 28.60
CA SER A 20 32.61 -5.78 28.04
C SER A 20 32.90 -5.94 26.55
N ASN A 21 32.39 -7.02 25.96
CA ASN A 21 32.49 -7.36 24.55
C ASN A 21 31.08 -7.34 23.93
N LEU A 22 30.41 -6.20 24.03
CA LEU A 22 29.35 -5.89 23.08
C LEU A 22 30.08 -5.57 21.78
N ALA A 23 30.05 -6.52 20.82
CA ALA A 23 30.47 -6.24 19.46
C ALA A 23 29.91 -4.86 19.06
N PRO A 24 30.71 -3.95 18.50
CA PRO A 24 30.27 -2.58 18.27
C PRO A 24 28.94 -2.65 17.51
N LEU A 25 27.88 -2.06 18.07
CA LEU A 25 26.54 -2.06 17.47
C LEU A 25 26.53 -1.45 16.05
N ASN A 26 27.65 -0.85 15.66
CA ASN A 26 27.97 -0.32 14.35
C ASN A 26 28.45 -1.38 13.31
N ALA A 27 28.64 -2.63 13.72
CA ALA A 27 29.09 -3.73 12.85
C ALA A 27 27.95 -4.44 12.11
N LEU A 28 26.68 -4.11 12.44
CA LEU A 28 25.54 -4.62 11.68
C LEU A 28 25.41 -3.79 10.40
N PRO A 29 25.46 -4.41 9.20
CA PRO A 29 25.31 -3.68 7.96
C PRO A 29 23.98 -2.90 7.99
N PRO A 30 23.95 -1.60 7.64
CA PRO A 30 22.71 -0.84 7.58
C PRO A 30 21.77 -1.58 6.61
N ARG A 31 20.73 -2.23 7.14
CA ARG A 31 19.75 -2.88 6.27
C ARG A 31 19.10 -1.76 5.46
N THR A 32 19.11 -1.91 4.14
CA THR A 32 18.44 -0.96 3.25
C THR A 32 17.00 -0.81 3.71
N TYR A 33 16.62 0.39 4.14
CA TYR A 33 15.28 0.70 4.65
C TYR A 33 14.16 0.16 3.76
N LEU A 34 14.35 0.23 2.43
CA LEU A 34 13.41 -0.29 1.43
C LEU A 34 13.24 -1.82 1.47
N ARG A 35 14.31 -2.57 1.78
CA ARG A 35 14.22 -4.03 1.94
C ARG A 35 13.46 -4.41 3.19
N GLU A 36 13.63 -3.64 4.27
CA GLU A 36 12.91 -3.89 5.51
C GLU A 36 11.42 -3.57 5.41
N VAL A 37 11.08 -2.47 4.72
CA VAL A 37 9.68 -2.13 4.40
C VAL A 37 9.06 -3.21 3.51
N GLY A 38 9.78 -3.68 2.48
CA GLY A 38 9.32 -4.76 1.60
C GLY A 38 9.08 -6.08 2.35
N ASP A 39 10.02 -6.50 3.19
CA ASP A 39 9.89 -7.72 4.00
C ASP A 39 8.73 -7.64 5.00
N ARG A 40 8.51 -6.48 5.61
CA ARG A 40 7.38 -6.24 6.54
C ARG A 40 6.05 -6.23 5.80
N LEU A 41 5.98 -5.62 4.62
CA LEU A 41 4.77 -5.59 3.79
C LEU A 41 4.38 -7.00 3.32
N ALA A 42 5.34 -7.77 2.81
CA ALA A 42 5.14 -9.14 2.34
C ALA A 42 4.70 -10.10 3.45
N ARG A 43 5.13 -9.86 4.69
CA ARG A 43 4.77 -10.68 5.86
C ARG A 43 3.35 -10.40 6.37
N ASN A 44 2.76 -9.25 6.01
CA ASN A 44 1.39 -8.90 6.37
C ASN A 44 0.39 -9.37 5.32
N ARG A 45 -0.28 -10.51 5.58
CA ARG A 45 -1.30 -11.08 4.67
C ARG A 45 -2.40 -10.08 4.32
N THR A 46 -2.86 -9.27 5.26
CA THR A 46 -3.91 -8.27 5.02
C THR A 46 -3.44 -7.20 4.04
N ALA A 47 -2.21 -6.71 4.21
CA ALA A 47 -1.62 -5.73 3.30
C ALA A 47 -1.39 -6.32 1.90
N MET A 48 -1.00 -7.60 1.81
CA MET A 48 -0.82 -8.30 0.54
C MET A 48 -2.13 -8.53 -0.21
N VAL A 49 -3.24 -8.80 0.48
CA VAL A 49 -4.57 -8.91 -0.15
C VAL A 49 -4.99 -7.56 -0.74
N GLY A 50 -4.81 -6.47 0.01
CA GLY A 50 -5.07 -5.12 -0.50
C GLY A 50 -4.21 -4.77 -1.72
N LEU A 51 -2.92 -5.10 -1.67
CA LEU A 51 -1.99 -4.89 -2.78
C LEU A 51 -2.39 -5.70 -4.03
N ALA A 52 -2.76 -6.97 -3.85
CA ALA A 52 -3.23 -7.83 -4.94
C ALA A 52 -4.51 -7.29 -5.57
N PHE A 53 -5.46 -6.80 -4.76
CA PHE A 53 -6.69 -6.20 -5.26
C PHE A 53 -6.42 -4.93 -6.07
N ILE A 54 -5.57 -4.03 -5.56
CA ILE A 54 -5.17 -2.81 -6.30
C ILE A 54 -4.48 -3.18 -7.61
N LEU A 55 -3.54 -4.13 -7.59
CA LEU A 55 -2.88 -4.61 -8.81
C LEU A 55 -3.87 -5.21 -9.81
N ALA A 56 -4.87 -5.97 -9.35
CA ALA A 56 -5.91 -6.50 -10.20
C ALA A 56 -6.71 -5.37 -10.88
N LEU A 57 -7.08 -4.31 -10.13
CA LEU A 57 -7.75 -3.13 -10.69
C LEU A 57 -6.88 -2.37 -11.69
N VAL A 58 -5.58 -2.25 -11.41
CA VAL A 58 -4.59 -1.61 -12.31
C VAL A 58 -4.50 -2.39 -13.62
N VAL A 59 -4.31 -3.71 -13.53
CA VAL A 59 -4.21 -4.58 -14.71
C VAL A 59 -5.49 -4.52 -15.52
N LEU A 60 -6.65 -4.58 -14.86
CA LEU A 60 -7.95 -4.43 -15.53
C LEU A 60 -8.02 -3.08 -16.25
N GLY A 61 -7.69 -1.97 -15.58
CA GLY A 61 -7.66 -0.64 -16.19
C GLY A 61 -6.65 -0.47 -17.33
N ILE A 62 -5.48 -1.08 -17.27
CA ILE A 62 -4.45 -1.01 -18.34
C ILE A 62 -4.82 -1.92 -19.52
N SER A 63 -5.52 -3.03 -19.29
CA SER A 63 -5.98 -3.94 -20.35
C SER A 63 -7.11 -3.37 -21.22
N THR A 64 -7.62 -2.18 -20.89
CA THR A 64 -8.66 -1.46 -21.64
C THR A 64 -8.44 -1.34 -23.16
N PRO A 65 -7.24 -1.01 -23.69
CA PRO A 65 -7.07 -0.84 -25.14
C PRO A 65 -7.08 -2.18 -25.91
N TRP A 66 -6.91 -3.31 -25.23
CA TRP A 66 -6.99 -4.64 -25.85
C TRP A 66 -8.42 -5.19 -25.87
N VAL A 67 -9.27 -4.80 -24.92
CA VAL A 67 -10.65 -5.29 -24.80
C VAL A 67 -11.66 -4.37 -25.47
N ALA A 68 -11.40 -3.05 -25.48
CA ALA A 68 -12.31 -2.06 -26.04
C ALA A 68 -11.57 -1.02 -26.91
N PRO A 69 -11.29 -1.34 -28.19
CA PRO A 69 -10.88 -0.34 -29.18
C PRO A 69 -12.05 0.57 -29.61
N PHE A 70 -13.25 0.36 -29.05
CA PHE A 70 -14.46 1.10 -29.41
C PHE A 70 -14.54 2.44 -28.67
N ASP A 71 -14.69 3.48 -29.47
CA ASP A 71 -14.84 4.88 -29.11
C ASP A 71 -16.02 5.05 -28.13
N TYR A 72 -15.73 5.20 -26.84
CA TYR A 72 -16.67 5.35 -25.70
C TYR A 72 -17.69 6.48 -25.89
N ALA A 73 -17.41 7.39 -26.84
CA ALA A 73 -18.29 8.48 -27.22
C ALA A 73 -19.37 8.10 -28.24
N LYS A 74 -19.13 7.10 -29.12
CA LYS A 74 -20.03 6.73 -30.22
C LYS A 74 -21.11 5.74 -29.76
N GLY A 75 -22.11 6.27 -29.05
CA GLY A 75 -23.35 5.53 -28.76
C GLY A 75 -24.32 5.62 -29.94
N SER A 76 -25.02 4.53 -30.24
CA SER A 76 -26.14 4.53 -31.18
C SER A 76 -27.43 4.38 -30.40
N LEU A 77 -28.33 5.35 -30.47
CA LEU A 77 -29.64 5.29 -29.80
C LEU A 77 -30.48 4.08 -30.26
N LEU A 78 -30.24 3.61 -31.49
CA LEU A 78 -30.86 2.38 -32.03
C LEU A 78 -30.41 1.10 -31.30
N ALA A 79 -29.33 1.18 -30.53
CA ALA A 79 -28.78 0.11 -29.71
C ALA A 79 -28.88 0.40 -28.20
N ALA A 80 -29.73 1.34 -27.77
CA ALA A 80 -29.98 1.63 -26.35
C ALA A 80 -30.65 0.45 -25.63
N ASN A 81 -30.30 0.24 -24.35
CA ASN A 81 -30.87 -0.78 -23.47
C ASN A 81 -30.85 -2.21 -24.03
N ARG A 82 -29.78 -2.57 -24.76
CA ARG A 82 -29.62 -3.94 -25.25
C ARG A 82 -29.11 -4.86 -24.14
N PRO A 83 -29.67 -6.08 -24.03
CA PRO A 83 -29.20 -7.07 -23.07
C PRO A 83 -27.76 -7.51 -23.41
N PRO A 84 -27.05 -8.15 -22.44
CA PRO A 84 -25.71 -8.67 -22.63
C PRO A 84 -25.60 -9.54 -23.89
N ASN A 85 -24.62 -9.26 -24.76
CA ASN A 85 -24.34 -10.07 -25.94
C ASN A 85 -22.82 -10.23 -26.16
N ALA A 86 -22.42 -11.07 -27.12
CA ALA A 86 -21.01 -11.34 -27.40
C ALA A 86 -20.19 -10.10 -27.80
N VAL A 87 -20.85 -9.01 -28.21
CA VAL A 87 -20.26 -7.72 -28.58
C VAL A 87 -20.23 -6.74 -27.38
N ASN A 88 -21.30 -6.71 -26.58
CA ASN A 88 -21.49 -5.87 -25.40
C ASN A 88 -21.67 -6.79 -24.18
N TRP A 89 -20.57 -7.19 -23.54
CA TRP A 89 -20.61 -8.20 -22.47
C TRP A 89 -21.45 -7.79 -21.27
N LEU A 90 -21.53 -6.49 -20.97
CA LEU A 90 -22.42 -5.94 -19.93
C LEU A 90 -23.68 -5.26 -20.51
N GLY A 91 -23.93 -5.39 -21.82
CA GLY A 91 -25.00 -4.67 -22.51
C GLY A 91 -24.70 -3.18 -22.71
N THR A 92 -25.72 -2.44 -23.14
CA THR A 92 -25.61 -1.01 -23.42
C THR A 92 -26.46 -0.16 -22.48
N ASP A 93 -25.97 1.05 -22.19
CA ASP A 93 -26.69 2.08 -21.43
C ASP A 93 -27.88 2.65 -22.24
N ALA A 94 -28.70 3.51 -21.61
CA ALA A 94 -29.78 4.30 -22.21
C ALA A 94 -29.35 5.15 -23.41
N LEU A 95 -28.05 5.45 -23.52
CA LEU A 95 -27.46 6.15 -24.67
C LEU A 95 -26.87 5.21 -25.73
N GLY A 96 -27.05 3.89 -25.59
CA GLY A 96 -26.51 2.88 -26.51
C GLY A 96 -25.00 2.73 -26.47
N ARG A 97 -24.37 3.12 -25.35
CA ARG A 97 -22.93 3.00 -25.09
C ARG A 97 -22.63 1.68 -24.38
N ASP A 98 -21.51 1.05 -24.72
CA ASP A 98 -21.07 -0.18 -24.04
C ASP A 98 -20.70 0.10 -22.57
N THR A 99 -21.43 -0.56 -21.66
CA THR A 99 -21.28 -0.39 -20.21
C THR A 99 -19.94 -0.94 -19.71
N LEU A 100 -19.43 -2.02 -20.31
CA LEU A 100 -18.12 -2.58 -19.96
C LEU A 100 -17.02 -1.57 -20.25
N SER A 101 -17.00 -1.01 -21.47
CA SER A 101 -16.05 0.04 -21.87
C SER A 101 -16.09 1.25 -20.94
N ARG A 102 -17.29 1.70 -20.51
CA ARG A 102 -17.42 2.80 -19.54
C ARG A 102 -16.84 2.46 -18.18
N LEU A 103 -17.05 1.24 -17.68
CA LEU A 103 -16.51 0.81 -16.40
C LEU A 103 -14.98 0.76 -16.44
N MET A 104 -14.41 0.24 -17.52
CA MET A 104 -12.96 0.16 -17.73
C MET A 104 -12.31 1.55 -17.81
N TRP A 105 -12.92 2.46 -18.58
CA TRP A 105 -12.48 3.86 -18.66
C TRP A 105 -12.64 4.62 -17.36
N GLY A 106 -13.77 4.45 -16.68
CA GLY A 106 -14.00 5.02 -15.34
C GLY A 106 -12.95 4.52 -14.35
N GLY A 107 -12.63 3.23 -14.39
CA GLY A 107 -11.58 2.63 -13.57
C GLY A 107 -10.22 3.31 -13.74
N ARG A 108 -9.79 3.60 -14.98
CA ARG A 108 -8.53 4.33 -15.26
C ARG A 108 -8.53 5.74 -14.65
N VAL A 109 -9.64 6.47 -14.78
CA VAL A 109 -9.78 7.82 -14.20
C VAL A 109 -9.71 7.74 -12.68
N SER A 110 -10.47 6.84 -12.05
CA SER A 110 -10.45 6.64 -10.61
C SER A 110 -9.06 6.28 -10.08
N LEU A 111 -8.32 5.42 -10.80
CA LEU A 111 -6.94 5.06 -10.45
C LEU A 111 -6.00 6.28 -10.48
N THR A 112 -6.13 7.10 -11.53
CA THR A 112 -5.30 8.29 -11.72
C THR A 112 -5.55 9.32 -10.61
N VAL A 113 -6.82 9.55 -10.28
CA VAL A 113 -7.22 10.44 -9.18
C VAL A 113 -6.75 9.90 -7.83
N ALA A 114 -6.88 8.59 -7.58
CA ALA A 114 -6.43 7.97 -6.34
C ALA A 114 -4.92 8.13 -6.13
N ILE A 115 -4.11 7.87 -7.16
CA ILE A 115 -2.65 8.05 -7.10
C ILE A 115 -2.31 9.53 -6.88
N GLY A 116 -2.94 10.44 -7.63
CA GLY A 116 -2.70 11.88 -7.49
C GLY A 116 -3.03 12.41 -6.10
N ALA A 117 -4.21 12.05 -5.57
CA ALA A 117 -4.62 12.41 -4.22
C ALA A 117 -3.66 11.85 -3.16
N GLN A 118 -3.25 10.57 -3.29
CA GLN A 118 -2.34 9.94 -2.34
C GLN A 118 -0.97 10.62 -2.33
N LEU A 119 -0.44 11.03 -3.47
CA LEU A 119 0.81 11.78 -3.55
C LEU A 119 0.74 13.10 -2.79
N ILE A 120 -0.36 13.85 -2.95
CA ILE A 120 -0.59 15.11 -2.24
C ILE A 120 -0.66 14.85 -0.72
N VAL A 121 -1.41 13.85 -0.30
CA VAL A 121 -1.53 13.46 1.12
C VAL A 121 -0.17 13.09 1.70
N VAL A 122 0.63 12.29 0.99
CA VAL A 122 1.97 11.89 1.44
C VAL A 122 2.90 13.09 1.54
N LEU A 123 2.91 13.98 0.53
CA LEU A 123 3.75 15.18 0.56
C LEU A 123 3.41 16.07 1.75
N ILE A 124 2.14 16.37 1.96
CA ILE A 124 1.69 17.20 3.08
C ILE A 124 1.97 16.50 4.41
N GLY A 125 1.58 15.23 4.55
CA GLY A 125 1.72 14.46 5.78
C GLY A 125 3.18 14.26 6.20
N VAL A 126 4.08 13.98 5.25
CA VAL A 126 5.53 13.85 5.54
C VAL A 126 6.14 15.20 5.90
N THR A 127 5.78 16.27 5.20
CA THR A 127 6.30 17.62 5.49
C THR A 127 5.87 18.06 6.89
N LEU A 128 4.59 17.93 7.24
CA LEU A 128 4.08 18.26 8.57
C LEU A 128 4.62 17.33 9.66
N GLY A 129 4.89 16.06 9.35
CA GLY A 129 5.45 15.12 10.32
C GLY A 129 6.95 15.31 10.58
N LEU A 130 7.65 16.03 9.70
CA LEU A 130 9.08 16.32 9.84
C LEU A 130 9.36 17.61 10.62
N ILE A 131 8.43 18.58 10.57
CA ILE A 131 8.48 19.85 11.31
C ILE A 131 8.12 19.60 12.78
#